data_AF-A0A7Z9Z9P8-F1
#
_entry.id   AF-A0A7Z9Z9P8-F1
#
_cell.length_a   1.000
_cell.length_b   1.000
_cell.length_c   1.000
_cell.angle_alpha   90.00
_cell.angle_beta   90.00
_cell.angle_gamma   90.00
#
_symmetry.space_group_name_H-M   'P 1'
#
loop_
_entity.id
_entity.type
_entity.pdbx_description
1 polymer ?
#
loop_
_entity_poly.entity_id
_entity_poly.type
_entity_poly.pdbx_seq_one_letter_code
_entity_poly.pdbx_strand_id
1 'polypeptide(L)'
;MTLVARHLEYPEKIFLYIPKSVNKNIVVLKVVSKDDEIFTNEKYELILPELDPNNKFIGVVEEIRAKIVVVRLEDKIPNKRKFSRIVVKKSILPVGIISDNLKKPIIGILEDISLGGFKLKLSQKDFQVLKENFKDGSVAII
;
A
#
# COMPACT_ATOMS: atom_id res chain seq x y z
N MET A 1 -16.82 6.29 0.24
CA MET A 1 -15.64 5.39 0.12
C MET A 1 -14.85 5.48 1.41
N THR A 2 -14.47 4.35 2.00
CA THR A 2 -13.62 4.31 3.20
C THR A 2 -12.17 4.13 2.78
N LEU A 3 -11.27 4.92 3.36
CA LEU A 3 -9.84 4.99 3.05
C LEU A 3 -9.02 4.52 4.25
N VAL A 4 -7.76 4.20 4.00
CA VAL A 4 -6.82 3.73 5.04
C VAL A 4 -5.81 4.83 5.31
N ALA A 5 -5.63 5.16 6.59
CA ALA A 5 -4.52 5.94 7.11
C ALA A 5 -3.50 4.97 7.71
N ARG A 6 -2.21 5.24 7.51
CA ARG A 6 -1.13 4.41 8.03
C ARG A 6 -0.10 5.25 8.75
N HIS A 7 0.26 4.90 9.97
CA HIS A 7 1.26 5.64 10.73
C HIS A 7 2.62 5.59 10.02
N LEU A 8 3.35 6.72 10.05
CA LEU A 8 4.59 6.87 9.29
C LEU A 8 5.73 6.02 9.88
N GLU A 9 5.87 6.00 11.21
CA GLU A 9 6.93 5.25 11.91
C GLU A 9 6.54 3.79 12.25
N TYR A 10 5.23 3.49 12.29
CA TYR A 10 4.66 2.23 12.77
C TYR A 10 3.61 1.73 11.77
N PRO A 11 3.99 1.20 10.59
CA PRO A 11 3.09 0.90 9.47
C PRO A 11 1.91 -0.04 9.77
N GLU A 12 2.01 -0.82 10.85
CA GLU A 12 0.99 -1.68 11.41
C GLU A 12 -0.15 -0.90 12.07
N LYS A 13 0.14 0.29 12.63
CA LYS A 13 -0.87 1.19 13.18
C LYS A 13 -1.65 1.83 12.05
N ILE A 14 -2.88 1.36 11.87
CA ILE A 14 -3.79 1.85 10.83
C ILE A 14 -5.14 2.26 11.41
N PHE A 15 -5.77 3.22 10.75
CA PHE A 15 -7.18 3.48 10.94
C PHE A 15 -7.90 3.71 9.62
N LEU A 16 -9.17 3.31 9.58
CA LEU A 16 -10.06 3.51 8.46
C LEU A 16 -10.81 4.83 8.64
N TYR A 17 -10.90 5.63 7.59
CA TYR A 17 -11.57 6.92 7.65
C TYR A 17 -12.39 7.25 6.40
N ILE A 18 -13.26 8.25 6.56
CA ILE A 18 -13.97 8.92 5.47
C ILE A 18 -13.63 10.42 5.57
N PRO A 19 -13.05 11.04 4.53
CA PRO A 19 -12.87 12.49 4.48
C PRO A 19 -14.22 13.21 4.66
N LYS A 20 -14.25 14.25 5.47
CA LYS A 20 -15.46 15.07 5.71
C LYS A 20 -15.35 16.45 5.12
N SER A 21 -14.20 17.08 5.27
CA SER A 21 -13.91 18.35 4.65
C SER A 21 -12.40 18.51 4.48
N VAL A 22 -12.04 19.27 3.47
CA VAL A 22 -10.69 19.73 3.21
C VAL A 22 -10.75 21.25 3.09
N ASN A 23 -10.01 21.96 3.94
CA ASN A 23 -9.88 23.40 3.87
C ASN A 23 -8.41 23.77 3.93
N LYS A 24 -7.86 24.23 2.80
CA LYS A 24 -6.43 24.46 2.61
C LYS A 24 -5.62 23.21 2.95
N ASN A 25 -4.83 23.26 4.01
CA ASN A 25 -4.00 22.17 4.51
C ASN A 25 -4.61 21.47 5.74
N ILE A 26 -5.83 21.80 6.15
CA ILE A 26 -6.51 21.09 7.25
C ILE A 26 -7.59 20.18 6.70
N VAL A 27 -7.61 18.95 7.20
CA VAL A 27 -8.50 17.89 6.78
C VAL A 27 -9.21 17.32 7.99
N VAL A 28 -10.53 17.22 7.88
CA VAL A 28 -11.37 16.57 8.89
C VAL A 28 -11.69 15.17 8.43
N LEU A 29 -11.31 14.19 9.23
CA LEU A 29 -11.49 12.76 8.96
C LEU A 29 -12.50 12.18 9.94
N LYS A 30 -13.51 11.45 9.44
CA LYS A 30 -14.34 10.60 10.28
C LYS A 30 -13.74 9.20 10.36
N VAL A 31 -13.26 8.80 11.53
CA VAL A 31 -12.76 7.46 11.81
C VAL A 31 -13.93 6.46 11.83
N VAL A 32 -13.81 5.42 11.00
CA VAL A 32 -14.77 4.34 10.87
C VAL A 32 -14.34 3.14 11.72
N SER A 33 -13.04 2.83 11.71
CA SER A 33 -12.42 1.74 12.46
C SER A 33 -10.98 2.13 12.77
N LYS A 34 -10.40 1.58 13.83
CA LYS A 34 -8.98 1.72 14.16
C LYS A 34 -8.50 0.41 14.78
N ASP A 35 -7.29 0.01 14.44
CA ASP A 35 -6.65 -1.18 15.05
C ASP A 35 -5.90 -0.80 16.33
N ASP A 36 -5.46 0.47 16.42
CA ASP A 36 -4.74 1.04 17.57
C ASP A 36 -5.31 2.41 17.98
N GLU A 37 -4.84 2.93 19.11
CA GLU A 37 -5.10 4.32 19.50
C GLU A 37 -4.41 5.30 18.56
N ILE A 38 -5.07 6.44 18.35
CA ILE A 38 -4.56 7.55 17.54
C ILE A 38 -4.24 8.64 18.55
N PHE A 39 -3.06 9.26 18.44
CA PHE A 39 -2.64 10.34 19.33
C PHE A 39 -2.38 11.63 18.55
N THR A 40 -2.49 12.76 19.25
CA THR A 40 -2.09 14.07 18.70
C THR A 40 -0.60 14.11 18.43
N ASN A 41 -0.20 14.87 17.42
CA ASN A 41 1.17 14.98 16.88
C ASN A 41 1.71 13.73 16.16
N GLU A 42 0.95 12.64 16.09
CA GLU A 42 1.31 11.49 15.25
C GLU A 42 1.17 11.81 13.76
N LYS A 43 2.02 11.18 12.95
CA LYS A 43 2.06 11.36 11.50
C LYS A 43 1.50 10.16 10.77
N TYR A 44 0.58 10.40 9.85
CA TYR A 44 -0.05 9.37 9.05
C TYR A 44 0.07 9.67 7.55
N GLU A 45 0.33 8.63 6.77
CA GLU A 45 0.10 8.63 5.34
C GLU A 45 -1.39 8.57 5.06
N LEU A 46 -1.88 9.55 4.29
CA LEU A 46 -3.27 9.70 3.89
C LEU A 46 -3.39 9.72 2.37
N ILE A 47 -4.56 9.32 1.88
CA ILE A 47 -4.96 9.46 0.48
C ILE A 47 -6.19 10.36 0.49
N LEU A 48 -6.16 11.46 -0.26
CA LEU A 48 -7.26 12.41 -0.32
C LEU A 48 -7.67 12.57 -1.78
N PRO A 49 -8.58 11.70 -2.28
CA PRO A 49 -8.94 11.66 -3.70
C PRO A 49 -9.50 12.98 -4.22
N GLU A 50 -10.14 13.77 -3.35
CA GLU A 50 -10.70 15.09 -3.68
C GLU A 50 -9.61 16.15 -3.93
N LEU A 51 -8.41 15.98 -3.34
CA LEU A 51 -7.27 16.84 -3.58
C LEU A 51 -6.41 16.33 -4.73
N ASP A 52 -6.00 15.06 -4.65
CA ASP A 52 -5.17 14.41 -5.66
C ASP A 52 -5.30 12.89 -5.55
N PRO A 53 -6.01 12.22 -6.47
CA PRO A 53 -6.25 10.78 -6.41
C PRO A 53 -4.97 9.96 -6.60
N ASN A 54 -3.92 10.55 -7.14
CA ASN A 54 -2.68 9.86 -7.47
C ASN A 54 -1.60 10.07 -6.42
N ASN A 55 -1.82 10.88 -5.37
CA ASN A 55 -0.78 11.19 -4.42
C ASN A 55 -1.20 10.88 -2.98
N LYS A 56 -0.18 10.58 -2.17
CA LYS A 56 -0.32 10.45 -0.73
C LYS A 56 0.04 11.78 -0.09
N PHE A 57 -0.47 12.01 1.10
CA PHE A 57 -0.16 13.17 1.92
C PHE A 57 0.33 12.69 3.28
N ILE A 58 1.34 13.37 3.84
CA ILE A 58 1.67 13.23 5.25
C ILE A 58 0.81 14.21 6.03
N GLY A 59 0.01 13.67 6.93
CA GLY A 59 -0.85 14.43 7.81
C GLY A 59 -0.43 14.26 9.27
N VAL A 60 -0.36 15.37 10.00
CA VAL A 60 -0.13 15.39 11.45
C VAL A 60 -1.47 15.54 12.16
N VAL A 61 -1.76 14.66 13.11
CA VAL A 61 -3.00 14.74 13.91
C VAL A 61 -2.92 15.94 14.84
N GLU A 62 -3.77 16.94 14.63
CA GLU A 62 -3.83 18.12 15.50
C GLU A 62 -4.87 17.95 16.62
N GLU A 63 -5.97 17.27 16.32
CA GLU A 63 -7.07 17.14 17.27
C GLU A 63 -7.86 15.85 17.08
N ILE A 64 -8.35 15.29 18.18
CA ILE A 64 -9.17 14.08 18.21
C ILE A 64 -10.43 14.36 19.02
N ARG A 65 -11.60 14.26 18.38
CA ARG A 65 -12.93 14.43 18.99
C ARG A 65 -13.79 13.20 18.72
N ALA A 66 -13.86 12.28 19.66
CA ALA A 66 -14.59 11.02 19.54
C ALA A 66 -14.19 10.22 18.28
N LYS A 67 -14.99 10.29 17.20
CA LYS A 67 -14.71 9.64 15.91
C LYS A 67 -14.24 10.61 14.83
N ILE A 68 -13.91 11.84 15.19
CA ILE A 68 -13.38 12.85 14.29
C ILE A 68 -11.91 13.08 14.61
N VAL A 69 -11.09 13.10 13.58
CA VAL A 69 -9.66 13.43 13.66
C VAL A 69 -9.42 14.60 12.72
N VAL A 70 -8.84 15.68 13.24
CA VAL A 70 -8.41 16.84 12.47
C VAL A 70 -6.93 16.69 12.20
N VAL A 71 -6.56 16.82 10.93
CA VAL A 71 -5.21 16.56 10.44
C VAL A 71 -4.72 17.75 9.64
N ARG A 72 -3.50 18.23 9.94
CA ARG A 72 -2.79 19.19 9.10
C ARG A 72 -1.87 18.48 8.13
N LEU A 73 -2.02 18.75 6.84
CA LEU A 73 -1.16 18.25 5.78
C LEU A 73 0.16 19.02 5.79
N GLU A 74 1.27 18.28 5.80
CA GLU A 74 2.63 18.82 5.75
C GLU A 74 3.25 18.59 4.37
N ASP A 75 3.32 17.33 3.95
CA ASP A 75 4.02 16.95 2.73
C ASP A 75 3.11 16.22 1.74
N LYS A 76 3.37 16.46 0.45
CA LYS A 76 2.80 15.69 -0.65
C LYS A 76 3.82 14.64 -1.09
N ILE A 77 3.50 13.37 -0.89
CA ILE A 77 4.34 12.26 -1.32
C ILE A 77 3.84 11.78 -2.69
N PRO A 78 4.67 11.91 -3.75
CA PRO A 78 4.31 11.35 -5.03
C PRO A 78 4.13 9.85 -4.89
N ASN A 79 2.97 9.33 -5.28
CA ASN A 79 2.79 7.88 -5.31
C ASN A 79 3.67 7.33 -6.43
N LYS A 80 4.79 6.73 -6.08
CA LYS A 80 5.73 6.15 -7.06
C LYS A 80 5.09 5.02 -7.88
N ARG A 81 3.93 4.49 -7.47
CA ARG A 81 3.20 3.46 -8.22
C ARG A 81 2.14 4.07 -9.11
N LYS A 82 2.31 3.86 -10.42
CA LYS A 82 1.33 4.17 -11.47
C LYS A 82 0.01 3.39 -11.35
N PHE A 83 0.03 2.22 -10.71
CA PHE A 83 -1.13 1.33 -10.59
C PHE A 83 -1.32 0.83 -9.16
N SER A 84 -2.55 0.93 -8.64
CA SER A 84 -2.97 0.31 -7.39
C SER A 84 -2.80 -1.20 -7.45
N ARG A 85 -2.33 -1.81 -6.35
CA ARG A 85 -2.21 -3.27 -6.23
C ARG A 85 -3.37 -3.83 -5.43
N ILE A 86 -3.87 -4.96 -5.88
CA ILE A 86 -4.86 -5.77 -5.19
C ILE A 86 -4.11 -6.84 -4.43
N VAL A 87 -4.18 -6.81 -3.10
CA VAL A 87 -3.59 -7.83 -2.24
C VAL A 87 -4.46 -9.08 -2.28
N VAL A 88 -3.84 -10.22 -2.58
CA VAL A 88 -4.52 -11.51 -2.55
C VAL A 88 -4.56 -12.00 -1.11
N LYS A 89 -5.66 -11.73 -0.39
CA LYS A 89 -5.84 -12.19 0.99
C LYS A 89 -6.37 -13.64 1.01
N LYS A 90 -5.66 -14.51 1.73
CA LYS A 90 -6.09 -15.85 2.21
C LYS A 90 -6.18 -17.00 1.20
N SER A 91 -6.12 -16.76 -0.11
CA SER A 91 -6.01 -17.83 -1.10
C SER A 91 -4.55 -18.05 -1.48
N ILE A 92 -4.03 -19.26 -1.25
CA ILE A 92 -2.81 -19.74 -1.89
C ILE A 92 -3.17 -19.88 -3.38
N LEU A 93 -3.01 -18.80 -4.15
CA LEU A 93 -3.18 -18.83 -5.60
C LEU A 93 -1.82 -19.21 -6.22
N PRO A 94 -1.61 -20.49 -6.58
CA PRO A 94 -0.39 -20.89 -7.25
C PRO A 94 -0.36 -20.29 -8.66
N VAL A 95 0.77 -19.68 -9.02
CA VAL A 95 1.04 -19.14 -10.34
C VAL A 95 2.24 -19.88 -10.90
N GLY A 96 2.05 -20.51 -12.05
CA GLY A 96 3.10 -21.18 -12.80
C GLY A 96 3.78 -20.23 -13.77
N ILE A 97 5.11 -20.17 -13.73
CA ILE A 97 5.94 -19.50 -14.73
C ILE A 97 6.46 -20.57 -15.68
N ILE A 98 6.14 -20.42 -16.96
CA ILE A 98 6.54 -21.32 -18.04
C ILE A 98 7.31 -20.48 -19.07
N SER A 99 8.46 -20.98 -19.50
CA SER A 99 9.30 -20.35 -20.52
C SER A 99 10.20 -21.39 -21.15
N ASP A 100 10.57 -21.18 -22.41
CA ASP A 100 11.50 -22.03 -23.15
C ASP A 100 12.89 -22.11 -22.49
N ASN A 101 13.26 -21.10 -21.71
CA ASN A 101 14.52 -21.06 -20.96
C ASN A 101 14.46 -21.90 -19.66
N LEU A 102 13.29 -22.43 -19.28
CA LEU A 102 13.12 -23.23 -18.07
C LEU A 102 12.96 -24.71 -18.40
N LYS A 103 13.77 -25.56 -17.77
CA LYS A 103 13.66 -27.03 -17.89
C LYS A 103 12.34 -27.59 -17.34
N LYS A 104 11.71 -26.87 -16.42
CA LYS A 104 10.42 -27.21 -15.80
C LYS A 104 9.69 -25.95 -15.35
N PRO A 105 8.35 -25.96 -15.25
CA PRO A 105 7.60 -24.85 -14.67
C PRO A 105 8.04 -24.54 -13.25
N ILE A 106 8.06 -23.26 -12.91
CA ILE A 106 8.29 -22.78 -11.53
C ILE A 106 6.96 -22.31 -10.96
N ILE A 107 6.63 -22.76 -9.76
CA ILE A 107 5.36 -22.42 -9.10
C ILE A 107 5.65 -21.48 -7.93
N GLY A 108 5.01 -20.31 -7.94
CA GLY A 108 5.00 -19.35 -6.83
C GLY A 108 3.59 -19.11 -6.30
N ILE A 109 3.48 -18.47 -5.14
CA ILE A 109 2.20 -18.07 -4.56
C ILE A 109 1.99 -16.58 -4.83
N LEU A 110 0.88 -16.20 -5.45
CA LEU A 110 0.55 -14.80 -5.72
C LEU A 110 0.30 -14.04 -4.42
N GLU A 111 1.08 -12.99 -4.18
CA GLU A 111 0.90 -12.08 -3.03
C GLU A 111 0.04 -10.86 -3.41
N ASP A 112 0.32 -10.26 -4.57
CA ASP A 112 -0.42 -9.11 -5.09
C ASP A 112 -0.34 -9.00 -6.62
N ILE A 113 -1.28 -8.25 -7.21
CA ILE A 113 -1.31 -7.97 -8.65
C ILE A 113 -1.77 -6.53 -8.92
N SER A 114 -1.23 -5.92 -9.98
CA SER A 114 -1.73 -4.70 -10.61
C SER A 114 -1.68 -4.82 -12.13
N LEU A 115 -2.17 -3.79 -12.83
CA LEU A 115 -2.04 -3.68 -14.29
C LEU A 115 -0.58 -3.65 -14.78
N GLY A 116 0.38 -3.32 -13.89
CA GLY A 116 1.81 -3.27 -14.23
C GLY A 116 2.55 -4.58 -13.97
N GLY A 117 1.92 -5.60 -13.39
CA GLY A 117 2.55 -6.87 -13.05
C GLY A 117 2.08 -7.41 -11.70
N PHE A 118 2.76 -8.45 -11.21
CA PHE A 118 2.37 -9.17 -10.00
C PHE A 118 3.59 -9.48 -9.11
N LYS A 119 3.32 -9.82 -7.85
CA LYS A 119 4.33 -10.28 -6.89
C LYS A 119 4.05 -11.74 -6.52
N LEU A 120 5.06 -12.59 -6.64
CA LEU A 120 5.00 -13.98 -6.19
C LEU A 120 5.93 -14.20 -4.99
N LYS A 121 5.50 -15.07 -4.09
CA LYS A 121 6.35 -15.75 -3.11
C LYS A 121 6.89 -17.04 -3.72
N LEU A 122 8.21 -17.17 -3.77
CA LEU A 122 8.92 -18.30 -4.35
C LEU A 122 9.88 -18.91 -3.33
N SER A 123 10.31 -20.15 -3.57
CA SER A 123 11.47 -20.70 -2.88
C SER A 123 12.75 -19.95 -3.31
N GLN A 124 13.75 -19.86 -2.44
CA GLN A 124 15.03 -19.22 -2.81
C GLN A 124 15.67 -19.88 -4.03
N LYS A 125 15.58 -21.20 -4.12
CA LYS A 125 16.12 -21.97 -5.25
C LYS A 125 15.44 -21.56 -6.57
N ASP A 126 14.12 -21.53 -6.59
CA ASP A 126 13.36 -21.18 -7.80
C ASP A 126 13.56 -19.71 -8.20
N PHE A 127 13.69 -18.82 -7.21
CA PHE A 127 14.02 -17.42 -7.46
C PHE A 127 15.38 -17.27 -8.18
N GLN A 128 16.41 -18.01 -7.73
CA GLN A 128 17.72 -17.94 -8.39
C GLN A 128 17.68 -18.51 -9.81
N VAL A 129 16.94 -19.60 -10.03
CA VAL A 129 16.74 -20.13 -11.39
C VAL A 129 16.08 -19.08 -12.29
N LEU A 130 15.04 -18.38 -11.83
CA LEU A 130 14.43 -17.31 -12.61
C LEU A 130 15.42 -16.16 -12.87
N LYS A 131 16.19 -15.75 -11.87
CA LYS A 131 17.15 -14.65 -12.01
C LYS A 131 18.25 -14.95 -13.03
N GLU A 132 18.72 -16.18 -13.09
CA GLU A 132 19.73 -16.62 -14.07
C GLU A 132 19.19 -16.65 -15.50
N ASN A 133 17.91 -17.00 -15.65
CA ASN A 133 17.25 -17.17 -16.96
C ASN A 133 16.57 -15.89 -17.49
N PHE A 134 16.33 -14.89 -16.63
CA PHE A 134 15.70 -13.62 -16.99
C PHE A 134 16.58 -12.45 -16.50
N LYS A 135 17.57 -12.07 -17.31
CA LYS A 135 18.61 -11.09 -16.94
C LYS A 135 18.20 -9.62 -17.13
N ASP A 136 17.11 -9.33 -17.84
CA ASP A 136 16.74 -7.96 -18.25
C ASP A 136 15.94 -7.18 -17.19
N GLY A 137 16.17 -7.46 -15.90
CA GLY A 137 15.48 -6.76 -14.80
C GLY A 137 14.00 -7.14 -14.62
N SER A 138 13.51 -8.16 -15.33
CA SER A 138 12.13 -8.66 -15.23
C SER A 138 11.84 -9.33 -13.88
N VAL A 139 12.88 -9.69 -13.14
CA VAL A 139 12.81 -10.32 -11.81
C VAL A 139 13.64 -9.48 -10.84
N ALA A 140 12.96 -8.78 -9.91
CA ALA A 140 13.59 -7.92 -8.92
C ALA A 140 13.32 -8.44 -7.49
N ILE A 141 14.29 -8.25 -6.59
CA ILE A 141 14.08 -8.40 -5.15
C ILE A 141 13.37 -7.13 -4.67
N ILE A 142 12.20 -7.27 -4.05
CA ILE A 142 11.44 -6.15 -3.45
C ILE A 142 11.19 -6.47 -1.98
#